data_AF-A0A3L6NFA5-F1
#
_entry.id   AF-A0A3L6NFA5-F1
#
_cell.length_a   1.000
_cell.length_b   1.000
_cell.length_c   1.000
_cell.angle_alpha   90.00
_cell.angle_beta   90.00
_cell.angle_gamma   90.00
#
_symmetry.space_group_name_H-M   'P 1'
#
loop_
_entity.id
_entity.type
_entity.pdbx_description
1 polymer ?
#
loop_
_entity_poly.entity_id
_entity_poly.type
_entity_poly.pdbx_seq_one_letter_code
_entity_poly.pdbx_strand_id
1 'polypeptide(L)'
;MLRSWSLYERFIASQCKGLLDQEEKLPLPKFLDQCNLHKKISEKVIEPYKLTATFLFRRSVGKAFEMDAAPSGLSLSKPYDGSPPFILQAVDDIMYVVDNLLQHILSTGNREVTVYIISAISRVLESDFIGIIHRRMRDQCYPKPLIQGGFPPEDKIISFMVLMSTLDMAKEYLDRVISSKGYFPKSQGDLAGPSTQPLKASFPFGRDAELVANALHTLNSALSAKATELLNDGTRELFDEVLWPRIRLILTTSFQDAVYDVSEGESLDEGDVDGETTQQVSVRFEGGWSALTRPLKHIMTPRTYAALASLAANKLARVLEKRAWSYSGRLTALGGLRLESDFSGIISIIAQDDYALREPFTQLQEILAIVNMEDDEWDELESGYDSSRQGRSRLLSDEDVAKARKIVRR
;
A
#
# COMPACT_ATOMS: atom_id res chain seq x y z
N MET A 1 -4.33 -28.47 -31.83
CA MET A 1 -4.66 -29.83 -31.36
C MET A 1 -5.54 -29.82 -30.12
N LEU A 2 -5.11 -29.23 -28.98
CA LEU A 2 -5.95 -29.19 -27.75
C LEU A 2 -7.30 -28.50 -27.95
N ARG A 3 -7.34 -27.38 -28.69
CA ARG A 3 -8.60 -26.73 -29.09
C ARG A 3 -9.49 -27.61 -29.96
N SER A 4 -8.89 -28.37 -30.87
CA SER A 4 -9.64 -29.30 -31.74
C SER A 4 -10.18 -30.49 -30.93
N TRP A 5 -9.41 -30.97 -29.96
CA TRP A 5 -9.83 -32.01 -29.04
C TRP A 5 -10.97 -31.55 -28.14
N SER A 6 -10.88 -30.35 -27.56
CA SER A 6 -11.98 -29.79 -26.77
C SER A 6 -13.22 -29.63 -27.65
N LEU A 7 -13.12 -29.07 -28.87
CA LEU A 7 -14.25 -29.00 -29.79
C LEU A 7 -14.85 -30.38 -30.13
N TYR A 8 -14.03 -31.41 -30.28
CA TYR A 8 -14.49 -32.78 -30.50
C TYR A 8 -15.25 -33.33 -29.29
N GLU A 9 -14.71 -33.19 -28.08
CA GLU A 9 -15.39 -33.57 -26.83
C GLU A 9 -16.74 -32.85 -26.71
N ARG A 10 -16.78 -31.56 -27.04
CA ARG A 10 -18.02 -30.75 -27.04
C ARG A 10 -19.01 -31.23 -28.09
N PHE A 11 -18.55 -31.53 -29.29
CA PHE A 11 -19.40 -32.04 -30.36
C PHE A 11 -20.05 -33.35 -29.94
N ILE A 12 -19.27 -34.32 -29.47
CA ILE A 12 -19.80 -35.61 -29.03
C ILE A 12 -20.74 -35.43 -27.82
N ALA A 13 -20.38 -34.62 -26.83
CA ALA A 13 -21.26 -34.32 -25.70
C ALA A 13 -22.58 -33.66 -26.13
N SER A 14 -22.55 -32.78 -27.14
CA SER A 14 -23.75 -32.16 -27.70
C SER A 14 -24.65 -33.14 -28.48
N GLN A 15 -24.05 -34.11 -29.18
CA GLN A 15 -24.80 -35.17 -29.87
C GLN A 15 -25.43 -36.15 -28.87
N CYS A 16 -24.76 -36.42 -27.75
CA CYS A 16 -25.33 -37.22 -26.65
C CYS A 16 -26.44 -36.49 -25.88
N LYS A 17 -26.57 -35.17 -26.03
CA LYS A 17 -27.58 -34.34 -25.36
C LYS A 17 -29.01 -34.67 -25.81
N GLY A 18 -29.19 -35.13 -27.05
CA GLY A 18 -30.49 -35.59 -27.57
C GLY A 18 -30.97 -36.95 -27.04
N LEU A 19 -30.14 -37.64 -26.24
CA LEU A 19 -30.49 -38.92 -25.59
C LEU A 19 -30.73 -38.79 -24.08
N LEU A 20 -30.43 -37.63 -23.50
CA LEU A 20 -30.50 -37.39 -22.05
C LEU A 20 -31.24 -36.07 -21.82
N ASP A 21 -32.57 -36.15 -21.78
CA ASP A 21 -33.45 -35.07 -21.32
C ASP A 21 -33.11 -34.74 -19.86
N GLN A 22 -32.20 -33.79 -19.64
CA GLN A 22 -32.13 -32.99 -18.42
C GLN A 22 -31.20 -31.80 -18.63
N GLU A 23 -31.79 -30.61 -18.59
CA GLU A 23 -31.23 -29.32 -18.97
C GLU A 23 -30.06 -28.81 -18.13
N GLU A 24 -29.59 -29.50 -17.07
CA GLU A 24 -28.63 -28.86 -16.15
C GLU A 24 -27.35 -29.60 -15.80
N LYS A 25 -27.18 -30.90 -16.02
CA LYS A 25 -25.95 -31.58 -15.56
C LYS A 25 -25.58 -32.76 -16.43
N LEU A 26 -24.71 -32.54 -17.42
CA LEU A 26 -24.09 -33.65 -18.14
C LEU A 26 -22.57 -33.58 -18.01
N PRO A 27 -21.96 -34.36 -17.10
CA PRO A 27 -20.53 -34.65 -17.18
C PRO A 27 -20.22 -35.31 -18.54
N LEU A 28 -18.96 -35.21 -18.99
CA LEU A 28 -18.53 -35.89 -20.23
C LEU A 28 -19.02 -37.35 -20.24
N PRO A 29 -19.55 -37.84 -21.38
CA PRO A 29 -19.97 -39.23 -21.50
C PRO A 29 -18.88 -40.20 -21.02
N LYS A 30 -19.21 -41.11 -20.11
CA LYS A 30 -18.23 -42.02 -19.47
C LYS A 30 -17.39 -42.84 -20.46
N PHE A 31 -17.92 -43.12 -21.66
CA PHE A 31 -17.20 -43.83 -22.69
C PHE A 31 -16.08 -43.00 -23.35
N LEU A 32 -16.22 -41.66 -23.41
CA LEU A 32 -15.16 -40.78 -23.90
C LEU A 32 -13.99 -40.74 -22.93
N ASP A 33 -14.30 -40.66 -21.63
CA ASP A 33 -13.31 -40.65 -20.55
C ASP A 33 -12.49 -41.96 -20.52
N GLN A 34 -13.15 -43.08 -20.80
CA GLN A 34 -12.52 -44.41 -20.83
C GLN A 34 -11.86 -44.78 -22.17
N CYS A 35 -11.99 -43.95 -23.21
CA CYS A 35 -11.50 -44.27 -24.54
C CYS A 35 -9.96 -44.24 -24.62
N ASN A 36 -9.37 -45.17 -25.38
CA ASN A 36 -7.93 -45.20 -25.65
C ASN A 36 -7.42 -43.89 -26.28
N LEU A 37 -8.25 -43.19 -27.04
CA LEU A 37 -7.89 -41.90 -27.63
C LEU A 37 -7.75 -40.81 -26.56
N HIS A 38 -8.68 -40.75 -25.60
CA HIS A 38 -8.60 -39.80 -24.48
C HIS A 38 -7.35 -40.07 -23.64
N LYS A 39 -7.05 -41.34 -23.31
CA LYS A 39 -5.79 -41.72 -22.64
C LYS A 39 -4.56 -41.27 -23.41
N LYS A 40 -4.51 -41.51 -24.73
CA LYS A 40 -3.38 -41.10 -25.57
C LYS A 40 -3.22 -39.58 -25.66
N ILE A 41 -4.31 -38.83 -25.72
CA ILE A 41 -4.28 -37.36 -25.74
C ILE A 41 -3.86 -36.81 -24.37
N SER A 42 -4.35 -37.40 -23.28
CA SER A 42 -3.96 -37.05 -21.93
C SER A 42 -2.45 -37.23 -21.73
N GLU A 43 -1.93 -38.43 -22.02
CA GLU A 43 -0.52 -38.76 -21.82
C GLU A 43 0.45 -38.09 -22.79
N LYS A 44 0.09 -37.96 -24.07
CA LYS A 44 1.02 -37.49 -25.12
C LYS A 44 0.89 -36.02 -25.47
N VAL A 45 -0.21 -35.37 -25.09
CA VAL A 45 -0.46 -33.96 -25.46
C VAL A 45 -0.73 -33.09 -24.23
N ILE A 46 -1.66 -33.48 -23.36
CA ILE A 46 -2.05 -32.67 -22.20
C ILE A 46 -0.91 -32.57 -21.17
N GLU A 47 -0.37 -33.70 -20.73
CA GLU A 47 0.70 -33.72 -19.72
C GLU A 47 1.98 -33.00 -20.20
N PRO A 48 2.52 -33.26 -21.40
CA PRO A 48 3.68 -32.52 -21.90
C PRO A 48 3.39 -31.03 -22.07
N TYR A 49 2.18 -30.64 -22.47
CA TYR A 49 1.79 -29.24 -22.60
C TYR A 49 1.78 -28.53 -21.24
N LYS A 50 1.17 -29.14 -20.22
CA LYS A 50 1.16 -28.64 -18.83
C LYS A 50 2.57 -28.39 -18.31
N LEU A 51 3.47 -29.37 -18.47
CA LEU A 51 4.86 -29.28 -18.03
C LEU A 51 5.64 -28.21 -18.80
N THR A 52 5.51 -28.19 -20.12
CA THR A 52 6.24 -27.25 -21.00
C THR A 52 5.78 -25.81 -20.76
N ALA A 53 4.48 -25.57 -20.63
CA ALA A 53 3.93 -24.25 -20.34
C ALA A 53 4.44 -23.71 -19.00
N THR A 54 4.46 -24.56 -17.97
CA THR A 54 4.96 -24.20 -16.64
C THR A 54 6.47 -23.89 -16.69
N PHE A 55 7.25 -24.73 -17.36
CA PHE A 55 8.68 -24.53 -17.53
C PHE A 55 8.99 -23.24 -18.31
N LEU A 56 8.30 -23.01 -19.43
CA LEU A 56 8.46 -21.81 -20.25
C LEU A 56 8.17 -20.55 -19.44
N PHE A 57 7.09 -20.54 -18.66
CA PHE A 57 6.72 -19.40 -17.85
C PHE A 57 7.79 -19.10 -16.78
N ARG A 58 8.22 -20.12 -16.02
CA ARG A 58 9.29 -19.94 -15.02
C ARG A 58 10.58 -19.46 -15.66
N ARG A 59 10.97 -20.01 -16.83
CA ARG A 59 12.17 -19.56 -17.54
C ARG A 59 12.04 -18.11 -18.02
N SER A 60 10.85 -17.71 -18.46
CA SER A 60 10.57 -16.33 -18.90
C SER A 60 10.71 -15.35 -17.74
N VAL A 61 10.17 -15.68 -16.56
CA VAL A 61 10.35 -14.87 -15.33
C VAL A 61 11.82 -14.72 -14.97
N GLY A 62 12.57 -15.84 -14.93
CA GLY A 62 14.00 -15.80 -14.64
C GLY A 62 14.77 -14.96 -15.67
N LYS A 63 14.42 -15.09 -16.95
CA LYS A 63 15.09 -14.35 -18.02
C LYS A 63 14.78 -12.85 -17.99
N ALA A 64 13.55 -12.46 -17.64
CA ALA A 64 13.18 -11.06 -17.45
C ALA A 64 14.05 -10.41 -16.37
N PHE A 65 14.25 -11.07 -15.22
CA PHE A 65 15.14 -10.56 -14.17
C PHE A 65 16.64 -10.58 -14.51
N GLU A 66 17.10 -11.47 -15.39
CA GLU A 66 18.48 -11.49 -15.89
C GLU A 66 18.76 -10.30 -16.82
N MET A 67 17.77 -9.86 -17.60
CA MET A 67 17.89 -8.75 -18.54
C MET A 67 17.47 -7.40 -17.94
N ASP A 68 16.93 -7.43 -16.73
CA ASP A 68 16.41 -6.28 -16.01
C ASP A 68 17.50 -5.23 -15.76
N ALA A 69 17.19 -3.99 -16.14
CA ALA A 69 17.99 -2.83 -15.81
C ALA A 69 17.14 -1.91 -14.93
N ALA A 70 17.60 -1.66 -13.70
CA ALA A 70 16.93 -0.72 -12.82
C ALA A 70 16.98 0.70 -13.42
N PRO A 71 15.95 1.54 -13.21
CA PRO A 71 15.97 2.93 -13.64
C PRO A 71 17.18 3.64 -13.04
N SER A 72 18.01 4.23 -13.90
CA SER A 72 19.23 4.94 -13.52
C SER A 72 19.01 6.45 -13.45
N GLY A 73 19.81 7.16 -12.66
CA GLY A 73 19.75 8.63 -12.54
C GLY A 73 18.78 9.17 -11.49
N LEU A 74 18.07 8.29 -10.76
CA LEU A 74 17.27 8.68 -9.60
C LEU A 74 18.17 9.20 -8.47
N SER A 75 17.76 10.29 -7.83
CA SER A 75 18.42 10.85 -6.65
C SER A 75 17.41 11.38 -5.64
N LEU A 76 17.76 11.32 -4.36
CA LEU A 76 17.06 11.96 -3.25
C LEU A 76 17.42 13.44 -3.09
N SER A 77 18.45 13.92 -3.80
CA SER A 77 18.95 15.30 -3.68
C SER A 77 18.69 16.17 -4.91
N LYS A 78 18.56 15.56 -6.10
CA LYS A 78 18.34 16.28 -7.36
C LYS A 78 17.01 15.85 -8.00
N PRO A 79 16.22 16.79 -8.52
CA PRO A 79 15.03 16.44 -9.29
C PRO A 79 15.44 15.67 -10.54
N TYR A 80 14.77 14.54 -10.78
CA TYR A 80 14.95 13.71 -11.95
C TYR A 80 13.81 13.98 -12.94
N ASP A 81 14.13 14.19 -14.22
CA ASP A 81 13.15 14.52 -15.27
C ASP A 81 12.36 13.31 -15.79
N GLY A 82 12.53 12.14 -15.16
CA GLY A 82 11.78 10.94 -15.54
C GLY A 82 10.32 11.02 -15.14
N SER A 83 9.46 10.41 -15.97
CA SER A 83 8.05 10.21 -15.62
C SER A 83 7.91 9.00 -14.68
N PRO A 84 7.26 9.15 -13.50
CA PRO A 84 6.83 8.00 -12.71
C PRO A 84 5.75 7.19 -13.47
N PRO A 85 5.48 5.91 -13.08
CA PRO A 85 6.09 5.19 -11.97
C PRO A 85 7.48 4.61 -12.30
N PHE A 86 8.39 4.65 -11.33
CA PHE A 86 9.71 4.04 -11.46
C PHE A 86 9.67 2.59 -10.96
N ILE A 87 9.65 1.65 -11.91
CA ILE A 87 9.56 0.22 -11.64
C ILE A 87 10.65 -0.55 -12.38
N LEU A 88 10.82 -1.82 -12.04
CA LEU A 88 11.63 -2.74 -12.83
C LEU A 88 10.96 -3.03 -14.17
N GLN A 89 11.73 -2.95 -15.26
CA GLN A 89 11.25 -3.31 -16.60
C GLN A 89 10.79 -4.78 -16.66
N ALA A 90 11.41 -5.65 -15.85
CA ALA A 90 11.02 -7.06 -15.77
C ALA A 90 9.53 -7.28 -15.45
N VAL A 91 8.86 -6.36 -14.74
CA VAL A 91 7.43 -6.53 -14.42
C VAL A 91 6.56 -6.44 -15.65
N ASP A 92 6.82 -5.50 -16.55
CA ASP A 92 6.03 -5.33 -17.78
C ASP A 92 6.16 -6.58 -18.66
N ASP A 93 7.39 -7.07 -18.83
CA ASP A 93 7.68 -8.28 -19.59
C ASP A 93 6.99 -9.52 -19.00
N ILE A 94 7.06 -9.69 -17.66
CA ILE A 94 6.42 -10.83 -16.98
C ILE A 94 4.90 -10.76 -17.14
N MET A 95 4.29 -9.60 -16.92
CA MET A 95 2.83 -9.44 -17.02
C MET A 95 2.34 -9.60 -18.46
N TYR A 96 3.13 -9.16 -19.45
CA TYR A 96 2.86 -9.43 -20.86
C TYR A 96 2.89 -10.93 -21.18
N VAL A 97 3.87 -11.67 -20.65
CA VAL A 97 3.94 -13.14 -20.81
C VAL A 97 2.75 -13.81 -20.12
N VAL A 98 2.32 -13.35 -18.94
CA VAL A 98 1.12 -13.83 -18.26
C VAL A 98 -0.12 -13.61 -19.13
N ASP A 99 -0.31 -12.41 -19.68
CA ASP A 99 -1.47 -12.09 -20.51
C ASP A 99 -1.59 -13.01 -21.73
N ASN A 100 -0.47 -13.19 -22.45
CA ASN A 100 -0.39 -14.09 -23.60
C ASN A 100 -0.65 -15.55 -23.19
N LEU A 101 -0.04 -16.02 -22.11
CA LEU A 101 -0.22 -17.39 -21.65
C LEU A 101 -1.68 -17.65 -21.25
N LEU A 102 -2.31 -16.72 -20.52
CA LEU A 102 -3.73 -16.77 -20.18
C LEU A 102 -4.61 -16.79 -21.44
N GLN A 103 -4.34 -15.92 -22.42
CA GLN A 103 -5.07 -15.92 -23.69
C GLN A 103 -4.95 -17.27 -24.42
N HIS A 104 -3.74 -17.83 -24.48
CA HIS A 104 -3.51 -19.11 -25.12
C HIS A 104 -4.22 -20.26 -24.42
N ILE A 105 -4.12 -20.39 -23.10
CA ILE A 105 -4.78 -21.50 -22.37
C ILE A 105 -6.30 -21.38 -22.42
N LEU A 106 -6.86 -20.17 -22.31
CA LEU A 106 -8.30 -19.96 -22.42
C LEU A 106 -8.82 -20.35 -23.81
N SER A 107 -8.04 -20.05 -24.86
CA SER A 107 -8.38 -20.45 -26.24
C SER A 107 -8.36 -21.96 -26.48
N THR A 108 -7.69 -22.75 -25.62
CA THR A 108 -7.72 -24.22 -25.71
C THR A 108 -9.09 -24.78 -25.37
N GLY A 109 -9.85 -24.09 -24.52
CA GLY A 109 -11.18 -24.53 -24.10
C GLY A 109 -11.20 -25.85 -23.32
N ASN A 110 -10.04 -26.33 -22.84
CA ASN A 110 -9.94 -27.49 -21.96
C ASN A 110 -9.82 -27.00 -20.50
N ARG A 111 -10.80 -27.35 -19.66
CA ARG A 111 -10.85 -26.90 -18.26
C ARG A 111 -9.65 -27.38 -17.46
N GLU A 112 -9.29 -28.65 -17.57
CA GLU A 112 -8.25 -29.27 -16.76
C GLU A 112 -6.88 -28.61 -17.01
N VAL A 113 -6.54 -28.42 -18.28
CA VAL A 113 -5.32 -27.71 -18.69
C VAL A 113 -5.32 -26.27 -18.19
N THR A 114 -6.44 -25.57 -18.35
CA THR A 114 -6.57 -24.15 -17.98
C THR A 114 -6.38 -23.96 -16.49
N VAL A 115 -7.11 -24.70 -15.65
CA VAL A 115 -7.04 -24.60 -14.19
C VAL A 115 -5.65 -24.98 -13.67
N TYR A 116 -5.04 -26.03 -14.24
CA TYR A 116 -3.69 -26.43 -13.89
C TYR A 116 -2.68 -25.31 -14.18
N ILE A 117 -2.70 -24.74 -15.39
CA ILE A 117 -1.72 -23.72 -15.78
C ILE A 117 -1.95 -22.41 -15.01
N ILE A 118 -3.19 -21.99 -14.75
CA ILE A 118 -3.47 -20.83 -13.89
C ILE A 118 -2.87 -21.03 -12.49
N SER A 119 -3.03 -22.22 -11.92
CA SER A 119 -2.45 -22.55 -10.62
C SER A 119 -0.92 -22.58 -10.67
N ALA A 120 -0.32 -23.04 -11.78
CA ALA A 120 1.11 -23.01 -11.99
C ALA A 120 1.65 -21.58 -12.14
N ILE A 121 0.93 -20.70 -12.85
CA ILE A 121 1.25 -19.26 -12.95
C ILE A 121 1.24 -18.63 -11.56
N SER A 122 0.21 -18.89 -10.74
CA SER A 122 0.12 -18.38 -9.36
C SER A 122 1.36 -18.78 -8.56
N ARG A 123 1.69 -20.07 -8.56
CA ARG A 123 2.85 -20.59 -7.83
C ARG A 123 4.15 -19.92 -8.28
N VAL A 124 4.38 -19.81 -9.59
CA VAL A 124 5.60 -19.19 -10.14
C VAL A 124 5.66 -17.69 -9.83
N LEU A 125 4.54 -16.96 -9.92
CA LEU A 125 4.52 -15.56 -9.54
C LEU A 125 4.81 -15.36 -8.05
N GLU A 126 4.31 -16.24 -7.20
CA GLU A 126 4.56 -16.16 -5.76
C GLU A 126 5.99 -16.60 -5.36
N SER A 127 6.50 -17.69 -5.93
CA SER A 127 7.80 -18.25 -5.54
C SER A 127 8.97 -17.63 -6.25
N ASP A 128 8.85 -17.43 -7.57
CA ASP A 128 9.94 -16.96 -8.41
C ASP A 128 9.87 -15.43 -8.51
N PHE A 129 8.74 -14.84 -8.91
CA PHE A 129 8.65 -13.38 -9.07
C PHE A 129 8.70 -12.61 -7.74
N ILE A 130 7.72 -12.80 -6.85
CA ILE A 130 7.73 -12.16 -5.51
C ILE A 130 8.94 -12.62 -4.71
N GLY A 131 9.31 -13.91 -4.78
CA GLY A 131 10.46 -14.44 -4.05
C GLY A 131 11.80 -13.80 -4.45
N ILE A 132 12.01 -13.50 -5.74
CA ILE A 132 13.20 -12.76 -6.20
C ILE A 132 13.18 -11.33 -5.67
N ILE A 133 12.04 -10.62 -5.78
CA ILE A 133 11.91 -9.25 -5.25
C ILE A 133 12.19 -9.21 -3.75
N HIS A 134 11.58 -10.12 -2.98
CA HIS A 134 11.79 -10.22 -1.54
C HIS A 134 13.27 -10.45 -1.17
N ARG A 135 13.96 -11.36 -1.87
CA ARG A 135 15.41 -11.55 -1.67
C ARG A 135 16.22 -10.29 -2.03
N ARG A 136 15.90 -9.60 -3.13
CA ARG A 136 16.57 -8.35 -3.49
C ARG A 136 16.35 -7.27 -2.42
N MET A 137 15.13 -7.14 -1.89
CA MET A 137 14.81 -6.21 -0.80
C MET A 137 15.59 -6.54 0.48
N ARG A 138 15.64 -7.81 0.89
CA ARG A 138 16.30 -8.23 2.14
C ARG A 138 17.83 -8.27 2.07
N ASP A 139 18.38 -8.78 0.97
CA ASP A 139 19.80 -9.13 0.92
C ASP A 139 20.64 -8.07 0.20
N GLN A 140 20.06 -7.36 -0.78
CA GLN A 140 20.81 -6.43 -1.64
C GLN A 140 20.54 -4.96 -1.29
N CYS A 141 19.26 -4.62 -1.14
CA CYS A 141 18.80 -3.23 -1.05
C CYS A 141 18.28 -2.85 0.33
N TYR A 142 18.46 -3.69 1.34
CA TYR A 142 17.96 -3.41 2.68
C TYR A 142 18.55 -2.08 3.19
N PRO A 143 17.72 -1.13 3.64
CA PRO A 143 18.15 0.22 3.99
C PRO A 143 18.83 0.24 5.36
N LYS A 144 19.97 -0.45 5.51
CA LYS A 144 20.78 -0.44 6.73
C LYS A 144 21.87 0.63 6.66
N PRO A 145 22.12 1.36 7.76
CA PRO A 145 23.25 2.26 7.83
C PRO A 145 24.57 1.47 7.86
N LEU A 146 25.56 1.95 7.11
CA LEU A 146 26.90 1.33 7.06
C LEU A 146 27.72 1.62 8.32
N ILE A 147 27.41 2.72 9.01
CA ILE A 147 28.08 3.19 10.23
C ILE A 147 27.01 3.35 11.31
N GLN A 148 27.32 2.95 12.54
CA GLN A 148 26.41 3.11 13.67
C GLN A 148 26.05 4.60 13.86
N GLY A 149 24.76 4.93 13.78
CA GLY A 149 24.25 6.31 13.86
C GLY A 149 24.27 7.10 12.55
N GLY A 150 24.73 6.51 11.45
CA GLY A 150 24.66 7.11 10.11
C GLY A 150 23.30 6.87 9.43
N PHE A 151 23.12 7.46 8.24
CA PHE A 151 21.97 7.17 7.38
C PHE A 151 22.28 6.04 6.39
N PRO A 152 21.27 5.28 5.93
CA PRO A 152 21.44 4.30 4.87
C PRO A 152 21.91 4.95 3.55
N PRO A 153 22.71 4.25 2.73
CA PRO A 153 23.15 4.74 1.42
C PRO A 153 21.97 5.06 0.51
N GLU A 154 22.06 6.16 -0.22
CA GLU A 154 21.01 6.66 -1.13
C GLU A 154 20.58 5.60 -2.16
N ASP A 155 21.54 4.97 -2.84
CA ASP A 155 21.28 3.97 -3.88
C ASP A 155 20.44 2.79 -3.37
N LYS A 156 20.66 2.38 -2.11
CA LYS A 156 19.91 1.29 -1.48
C LYS A 156 18.47 1.70 -1.19
N ILE A 157 18.28 2.91 -0.66
CA ILE A 157 16.95 3.46 -0.38
C ILE A 157 16.14 3.56 -1.67
N ILE A 158 16.74 4.12 -2.73
CA ILE A 158 16.10 4.26 -4.04
C ILE A 158 15.73 2.89 -4.61
N SER A 159 16.68 1.95 -4.63
CA SER A 159 16.44 0.59 -5.12
C SER A 159 15.33 -0.11 -4.34
N PHE A 160 15.29 0.06 -3.01
CA PHE A 160 14.24 -0.48 -2.16
C PHE A 160 12.86 0.12 -2.50
N MET A 161 12.77 1.44 -2.71
CA MET A 161 11.52 2.11 -3.11
C MET A 161 11.04 1.70 -4.51
N VAL A 162 11.96 1.48 -5.45
CA VAL A 162 11.63 0.99 -6.80
C VAL A 162 11.07 -0.44 -6.72
N LEU A 163 11.67 -1.31 -5.90
CA LEU A 163 11.15 -2.68 -5.69
C LEU A 163 9.76 -2.68 -5.05
N MET A 164 9.51 -1.79 -4.08
CA MET A 164 8.18 -1.59 -3.49
C MET A 164 7.16 -1.13 -4.53
N SER A 165 7.51 -0.12 -5.32
CA SER A 165 6.65 0.38 -6.41
C SER A 165 6.35 -0.69 -7.44
N THR A 166 7.36 -1.51 -7.76
CA THR A 166 7.26 -2.66 -8.67
C THR A 166 6.24 -3.69 -8.18
N LEU A 167 6.20 -4.00 -6.87
CA LEU A 167 5.20 -4.90 -6.27
C LEU A 167 3.79 -4.32 -6.30
N ASP A 168 3.64 -3.02 -6.01
CA ASP A 168 2.33 -2.35 -6.07
C ASP A 168 1.77 -2.35 -7.50
N MET A 169 2.60 -2.02 -8.50
CA MET A 169 2.21 -2.03 -9.90
C MET A 169 1.91 -3.45 -10.42
N ALA A 170 2.63 -4.47 -9.95
CA ALA A 170 2.37 -5.86 -10.31
C ALA A 170 0.95 -6.32 -9.93
N LYS A 171 0.42 -5.86 -8.79
CA LYS A 171 -0.98 -6.13 -8.39
C LYS A 171 -1.96 -5.54 -9.38
N GLU A 172 -1.75 -4.28 -9.75
CA GLU A 172 -2.62 -3.56 -10.67
C GLU A 172 -2.55 -4.13 -12.09
N TYR A 173 -1.36 -4.48 -12.57
CA TYR A 173 -1.21 -5.10 -13.88
C TYR A 173 -1.86 -6.47 -13.95
N LEU A 174 -1.68 -7.32 -12.93
CA LEU A 174 -2.36 -8.61 -12.89
C LEU A 174 -3.88 -8.44 -12.87
N ASP A 175 -4.40 -7.51 -12.07
CA ASP A 175 -5.83 -7.22 -11.99
C ASP A 175 -6.40 -6.77 -13.34
N ARG A 176 -5.68 -5.89 -14.06
CA ARG A 176 -6.03 -5.47 -15.44
C ARG A 176 -6.00 -6.63 -16.42
N VAL A 177 -4.95 -7.46 -16.38
CA VAL A 177 -4.80 -8.64 -17.25
C VAL A 177 -5.97 -9.60 -17.06
N ILE A 178 -6.30 -9.93 -15.81
CA ILE A 178 -7.40 -10.84 -15.49
C ILE A 178 -8.75 -10.21 -15.87
N SER A 179 -8.94 -8.91 -15.62
CA SER A 179 -10.12 -8.14 -16.03
C SER A 179 -10.34 -8.16 -17.54
N SER A 180 -9.27 -8.03 -18.32
CA SER A 180 -9.33 -8.10 -19.79
C SER A 180 -9.84 -9.44 -20.32
N LYS A 181 -9.60 -10.55 -19.59
CA LYS A 181 -10.07 -11.89 -19.98
C LYS A 181 -11.51 -12.17 -19.54
N GLY A 182 -12.21 -11.14 -19.07
CA GLY A 182 -13.63 -11.21 -18.73
C GLY A 182 -13.93 -11.81 -17.37
N TYR A 183 -12.96 -11.74 -16.47
CA TYR A 183 -13.20 -11.89 -15.04
C TYR A 183 -13.31 -10.49 -14.45
N PHE A 184 -14.49 -10.06 -14.00
CA PHE A 184 -14.60 -8.83 -13.22
C PHE A 184 -14.46 -9.21 -11.74
N PRO A 185 -13.46 -8.68 -11.01
CA PRO A 185 -13.45 -8.78 -9.56
C PRO A 185 -14.75 -8.18 -9.04
N LYS A 186 -15.34 -8.76 -7.99
CA LYS A 186 -16.47 -8.13 -7.31
C LYS A 186 -15.97 -6.81 -6.68
N SER A 187 -16.16 -5.69 -7.37
CA SER A 187 -16.14 -4.37 -6.73
C SER A 187 -17.23 -4.36 -5.66
N GLN A 188 -16.87 -3.94 -4.45
CA GLN A 188 -17.80 -3.75 -3.33
C GLN A 188 -18.87 -2.73 -3.75
N GLY A 189 -20.03 -3.21 -4.23
CA GLY A 189 -21.15 -2.34 -4.60
C GLY A 189 -22.09 -2.91 -5.65
N ASP A 190 -21.61 -3.75 -6.57
CA ASP A 190 -22.46 -4.30 -7.63
C ASP A 190 -23.14 -5.60 -7.20
N LEU A 191 -24.47 -5.53 -7.02
CA LEU A 191 -25.37 -6.66 -6.80
C LEU A 191 -25.45 -7.64 -8.00
N ALA A 192 -24.70 -7.38 -9.08
CA ALA A 192 -24.58 -8.26 -10.22
C ALA A 192 -23.40 -9.22 -10.03
N GLY A 193 -23.65 -10.53 -10.07
CA GLY A 193 -22.60 -11.55 -9.99
C GLY A 193 -21.51 -11.38 -11.07
N PRO A 194 -20.32 -11.99 -10.90
CA PRO A 194 -19.23 -11.88 -11.87
C PRO A 194 -19.72 -12.25 -13.27
N SER A 195 -19.61 -11.34 -14.23
CA SER A 195 -20.12 -11.56 -15.59
C SER A 195 -19.21 -12.56 -16.32
N THR A 196 -19.55 -13.84 -16.23
CA THR A 196 -18.84 -14.94 -16.90
C THR A 196 -19.11 -15.01 -18.41
N GLN A 197 -19.74 -13.99 -19.00
CA GLN A 197 -20.22 -14.01 -20.39
C GLN A 197 -19.12 -14.38 -21.43
N PRO A 198 -17.91 -13.79 -21.41
CA PRO A 198 -16.83 -14.19 -22.34
C PRO A 198 -16.24 -15.57 -22.03
N LEU A 199 -16.18 -15.96 -20.75
CA LEU A 199 -15.71 -17.29 -20.34
C LEU A 199 -16.73 -18.39 -20.70
N LYS A 200 -18.03 -18.10 -20.66
CA LYS A 200 -19.12 -19.01 -21.04
C LYS A 200 -19.09 -19.37 -22.53
N ALA A 201 -18.66 -18.44 -23.40
CA ALA A 201 -18.44 -18.74 -24.82
C ALA A 201 -17.29 -19.75 -25.02
N SER A 202 -16.23 -19.65 -24.21
CA SER A 202 -15.10 -20.58 -24.27
C SER A 202 -15.34 -21.86 -23.49
N PHE A 203 -16.20 -21.88 -22.47
CA PHE A 203 -16.51 -23.02 -21.60
C PHE A 203 -18.03 -23.17 -21.41
N PRO A 204 -18.75 -23.72 -22.39
CA PRO A 204 -20.22 -23.76 -22.38
C PRO A 204 -20.84 -24.89 -21.55
N PHE A 205 -20.04 -25.76 -20.92
CA PHE A 205 -20.52 -26.95 -20.19
C PHE A 205 -20.46 -26.73 -18.67
N GLY A 206 -21.59 -26.99 -18.00
CA GLY A 206 -21.67 -27.11 -16.54
C GLY A 206 -21.10 -25.91 -15.76
N ARG A 207 -20.30 -26.22 -14.73
CA ARG A 207 -19.60 -25.23 -13.87
C ARG A 207 -18.18 -24.91 -14.34
N ASP A 208 -17.80 -25.27 -15.57
CA ASP A 208 -16.42 -25.15 -16.03
C ASP A 208 -15.96 -23.68 -16.08
N ALA A 209 -16.84 -22.77 -16.54
CA ALA A 209 -16.58 -21.33 -16.53
C ALA A 209 -16.42 -20.79 -15.10
N GLU A 210 -17.19 -21.30 -14.13
CA GLU A 210 -17.09 -20.92 -12.72
C GLU A 210 -15.77 -21.40 -12.10
N LEU A 211 -15.34 -22.62 -12.41
CA LEU A 211 -14.07 -23.17 -11.92
C LEU A 211 -12.87 -22.40 -12.48
N VAL A 212 -12.90 -22.02 -13.76
CA VAL A 212 -11.87 -21.17 -14.36
C VAL A 212 -11.89 -19.76 -13.75
N ALA A 213 -13.06 -19.17 -13.55
CA ALA A 213 -13.19 -17.87 -12.89
C ALA A 213 -12.67 -17.90 -11.44
N ASN A 214 -12.98 -18.96 -10.69
CA ASN A 214 -12.47 -19.15 -9.32
C ASN A 214 -10.94 -19.33 -9.31
N ALA A 215 -10.37 -20.03 -10.30
CA ALA A 215 -8.92 -20.15 -10.44
C ALA A 215 -8.26 -18.79 -10.73
N LEU A 216 -8.84 -17.97 -11.61
CA LEU A 216 -8.36 -16.61 -11.88
C LEU A 216 -8.49 -15.70 -10.65
N HIS A 217 -9.59 -15.81 -9.90
CA HIS A 217 -9.75 -15.07 -8.65
C HIS A 217 -8.68 -15.46 -7.63
N THR A 218 -8.43 -16.76 -7.47
CA THR A 218 -7.42 -17.30 -6.54
C THR A 218 -6.02 -16.84 -6.92
N LEU A 219 -5.71 -16.81 -8.22
CA LEU A 219 -4.46 -16.25 -8.73
C LEU A 219 -4.29 -14.77 -8.33
N ASN A 220 -5.32 -13.95 -8.56
CA ASN A 220 -5.26 -12.52 -8.24
C ASN A 220 -5.14 -12.27 -6.73
N SER A 221 -5.95 -12.98 -5.93
CA SER A 221 -5.98 -12.82 -4.48
C SER A 221 -4.70 -13.32 -3.82
N ALA A 222 -4.12 -14.42 -4.30
CA ALA A 222 -2.88 -14.96 -3.75
C ALA A 222 -1.67 -14.03 -4.03
N LEU A 223 -1.54 -13.51 -5.26
CA LEU A 223 -0.50 -12.51 -5.56
C LEU A 223 -0.71 -11.25 -4.72
N SER A 224 -1.94 -10.72 -4.70
CA SER A 224 -2.27 -9.49 -3.99
C SER A 224 -2.03 -9.59 -2.49
N ALA A 225 -2.37 -10.71 -1.87
CA ALA A 225 -2.13 -10.95 -0.45
C ALA A 225 -0.63 -10.94 -0.12
N LYS A 226 0.18 -11.74 -0.84
CA LYS A 226 1.63 -11.79 -0.62
C LYS A 226 2.34 -10.47 -0.92
N ALA A 227 1.95 -9.79 -2.00
CA ALA A 227 2.50 -8.48 -2.31
C ALA A 227 2.14 -7.46 -1.24
N THR A 228 0.91 -7.49 -0.70
CA THR A 228 0.48 -6.56 0.37
C THR A 228 1.20 -6.84 1.69
N GLU A 229 1.44 -8.10 2.05
CA GLU A 229 2.26 -8.47 3.21
C GLU A 229 3.67 -7.86 3.09
N LEU A 230 4.34 -8.11 1.95
CA LEU A 230 5.68 -7.60 1.70
C LEU A 230 5.73 -6.06 1.61
N LEU A 231 4.71 -5.41 1.05
CA LEU A 231 4.58 -3.96 1.04
C LEU A 231 4.39 -3.41 2.46
N ASN A 232 3.60 -4.06 3.32
CA ASN A 232 3.43 -3.60 4.70
C ASN A 232 4.74 -3.69 5.49
N ASP A 233 5.47 -4.79 5.34
CA ASP A 233 6.77 -4.97 5.99
C ASP A 233 7.82 -3.99 5.45
N GLY A 234 7.93 -3.85 4.13
CA GLY A 234 8.83 -2.89 3.52
C GLY A 234 8.50 -1.44 3.88
N THR A 235 7.22 -1.09 4.04
CA THR A 235 6.81 0.25 4.50
C THR A 235 7.27 0.52 5.93
N ARG A 236 7.18 -0.47 6.83
CA ARG A 236 7.70 -0.36 8.21
C ARG A 236 9.21 -0.23 8.23
N GLU A 237 9.93 -1.05 7.48
CA GLU A 237 11.40 -1.01 7.41
C GLU A 237 11.90 0.33 6.85
N LEU A 238 11.28 0.84 5.78
CA LEU A 238 11.59 2.15 5.22
C LEU A 238 11.28 3.28 6.22
N PHE A 239 10.19 3.15 6.97
CA PHE A 239 9.83 4.09 8.01
C PHE A 239 10.88 4.14 9.13
N ASP A 240 11.22 2.99 9.72
CA ASP A 240 12.08 2.90 10.90
C ASP A 240 13.55 3.24 10.60
N GLU A 241 14.07 2.78 9.47
CA GLU A 241 15.49 2.94 9.14
C GLU A 241 15.81 4.24 8.37
N VAL A 242 14.86 4.76 7.58
CA VAL A 242 15.11 5.92 6.70
C VAL A 242 14.35 7.14 7.16
N LEU A 243 13.02 7.05 7.25
CA LEU A 243 12.19 8.23 7.41
C LEU A 243 12.25 8.78 8.84
N TRP A 244 12.04 7.93 9.85
CA TRP A 244 11.95 8.37 11.24
C TRP A 244 13.24 8.99 11.79
N PRO A 245 14.45 8.44 11.55
CA PRO A 245 15.69 9.05 12.02
C PRO A 245 15.90 10.45 11.44
N ARG A 246 15.51 10.67 10.17
CA ARG A 246 15.59 11.97 9.49
C ARG A 246 14.54 12.94 10.03
N ILE A 247 13.30 12.49 10.22
CA ILE A 247 12.24 13.29 10.87
C ILE A 247 12.68 13.72 12.27
N ARG A 248 13.26 12.82 13.06
CA ARG A 248 13.74 13.13 14.41
C ARG A 248 14.79 14.25 14.38
N LEU A 249 15.73 14.20 13.44
CA LEU A 249 16.72 15.28 13.26
C LEU A 249 16.05 16.60 12.87
N ILE A 250 15.07 16.58 11.97
CA ILE A 250 14.28 17.75 11.58
C ILE A 250 13.54 18.32 12.80
N LEU A 251 12.93 17.48 13.64
CA LEU A 251 12.29 17.94 14.88
C LEU A 251 13.29 18.54 15.86
N THR A 252 14.45 17.91 16.06
CA THR A 252 15.46 18.45 16.99
C THR A 252 15.96 19.82 16.53
N THR A 253 16.21 19.99 15.22
CA THR A 253 16.68 21.26 14.64
C THR A 253 15.60 22.34 14.61
N SER A 254 14.35 21.98 14.29
CA SER A 254 13.23 22.93 14.22
C SER A 254 12.94 23.57 15.59
N PHE A 255 13.05 22.78 16.66
CA PHE A 255 12.77 23.22 18.03
C PHE A 255 14.02 23.64 18.84
N GLN A 256 15.19 23.78 18.21
CA GLN A 256 16.45 24.05 18.94
C GLN A 256 16.46 25.39 19.67
N ASP A 257 15.85 26.43 19.07
CA ASP A 257 15.79 27.79 19.62
C ASP A 257 14.38 28.16 20.13
N ALA A 258 13.50 27.16 20.25
CA ALA A 258 12.12 27.40 20.64
C ALA A 258 12.03 27.57 22.17
N VAL A 259 11.71 28.79 22.61
CA VAL A 259 11.52 29.14 24.02
C VAL A 259 10.03 29.34 24.29
N TYR A 260 9.48 28.48 25.15
CA TYR A 260 8.07 28.50 25.57
C TYR A 260 7.89 28.84 27.07
N ASP A 261 8.99 28.99 27.81
CA ASP A 261 9.04 29.38 29.21
C ASP A 261 9.55 30.83 29.28
N VAL A 262 8.75 31.74 29.82
CA VAL A 262 9.15 33.14 30.04
C VAL A 262 9.14 33.36 31.54
N SER A 263 10.31 33.65 32.12
CA SER A 263 10.38 34.04 33.53
C SER A 263 9.65 35.36 33.72
N GLU A 264 8.82 35.47 34.76
CA GLU A 264 8.15 36.73 35.16
C GLU A 264 9.19 37.85 35.30
N GLY A 265 9.35 38.68 34.26
CA GLY A 265 10.32 39.79 34.25
C GLY A 265 11.01 40.04 32.91
N GLU A 266 11.02 39.09 31.96
CA GLU A 266 11.44 39.37 30.59
C GLU A 266 10.22 39.77 29.76
N SER A 267 10.01 41.08 29.61
CA SER A 267 9.07 41.61 28.62
C SER A 267 9.53 41.14 27.25
N LEU A 268 8.77 40.23 26.65
CA LEU A 268 8.78 40.12 25.20
C LEU A 268 8.32 41.48 24.70
N ASP A 269 9.19 42.21 24.01
CA ASP A 269 8.86 43.48 23.40
C ASP A 269 7.58 43.28 22.57
N GLU A 270 6.55 44.09 22.77
CA GLU A 270 5.31 44.02 21.98
C GLU A 270 5.58 44.23 20.47
N GLY A 271 6.78 44.67 20.11
CA GLY A 271 7.30 44.75 18.73
C GLY A 271 7.89 43.46 18.16
N ASP A 272 8.09 42.40 18.94
CA ASP A 272 8.57 41.08 18.49
C ASP A 272 7.43 40.11 18.17
N VAL A 273 6.17 40.59 18.20
CA VAL A 273 4.96 39.90 17.74
C VAL A 273 4.74 40.15 16.24
N ASP A 274 5.82 40.20 15.46
CA ASP A 274 5.68 40.11 14.01
C ASP A 274 5.42 38.64 13.65
N GLY A 275 4.56 38.38 12.67
CA GLY A 275 4.18 37.01 12.29
C GLY A 275 5.37 36.12 11.88
N GLU A 276 6.50 36.75 11.53
CA GLU A 276 7.75 36.12 11.11
C GLU A 276 8.54 35.45 12.24
N THR A 277 8.50 35.95 13.48
CA THR A 277 9.19 35.34 14.64
C THR A 277 8.39 34.18 15.23
N THR A 278 7.06 34.23 15.12
CA THR A 278 6.15 33.21 15.68
C THR A 278 6.11 31.93 14.85
N GLN A 279 6.44 31.97 13.56
CA GLN A 279 6.41 30.80 12.65
C GLN A 279 7.80 30.19 12.39
N GLN A 280 8.82 30.54 13.17
CA GLN A 280 10.18 30.06 12.89
C GLN A 280 10.29 28.52 12.95
N VAL A 281 9.56 27.86 13.85
CA VAL A 281 9.60 26.39 13.97
C VAL A 281 8.91 25.73 12.78
N SER A 282 7.74 26.23 12.37
CA SER A 282 6.98 25.69 11.25
C SER A 282 7.72 25.87 9.93
N VAL A 283 8.34 27.03 9.67
CA VAL A 283 9.13 27.28 8.45
C VAL A 283 10.38 26.40 8.39
N ARG A 284 11.11 26.23 9.51
CA ARG A 284 12.27 25.32 9.58
C ARG A 284 11.85 23.87 9.35
N PHE A 285 10.74 23.47 9.96
CA PHE A 285 10.17 22.14 9.77
C PHE A 285 9.75 21.93 8.32
N GLU A 286 9.10 22.90 7.69
CA GLU A 286 8.67 22.83 6.28
C GLU A 286 9.85 22.61 5.34
N GLY A 287 10.94 23.37 5.50
CA GLY A 287 12.13 23.21 4.68
C GLY A 287 12.72 21.79 4.78
N GLY A 288 12.88 21.28 6.00
CA GLY A 288 13.38 19.91 6.23
C GLY A 288 12.42 18.82 5.76
N TRP A 289 11.13 18.98 6.04
CA TRP A 289 10.07 18.05 5.66
C TRP A 289 9.91 17.96 4.15
N SER A 290 9.88 19.09 3.46
CA SER A 290 9.73 19.17 2.01
C SER A 290 10.93 18.57 1.28
N ALA A 291 12.15 18.84 1.77
CA ALA A 291 13.38 18.23 1.24
C ALA A 291 13.40 16.70 1.41
N LEU A 292 12.81 16.18 2.50
CA LEU A 292 12.73 14.76 2.77
C LEU A 292 11.62 14.05 1.97
N THR A 293 10.42 14.63 1.91
CA THR A 293 9.22 13.96 1.40
C THR A 293 9.04 14.07 -0.10
N ARG A 294 9.43 15.21 -0.72
CA ARG A 294 9.32 15.42 -2.16
C ARG A 294 10.00 14.33 -3.01
N PRO A 295 11.27 13.94 -2.76
CA PRO A 295 11.91 12.88 -3.54
C PRO A 295 11.25 11.51 -3.30
N LEU A 296 10.82 11.21 -2.08
CA LEU A 296 10.13 9.95 -1.76
C LEU A 296 8.79 9.85 -2.51
N LYS A 297 8.00 10.93 -2.49
CA LYS A 297 6.72 11.03 -3.21
C LYS A 297 6.89 10.90 -4.72
N HIS A 298 8.00 11.39 -5.27
CA HIS A 298 8.28 11.28 -6.70
C HIS A 298 8.69 9.86 -7.11
N ILE A 299 9.47 9.15 -6.27
CA ILE A 299 9.99 7.81 -6.61
C ILE A 299 8.95 6.72 -6.36
N MET A 300 8.20 6.81 -5.27
CA MET A 300 7.24 5.79 -4.85
C MET A 300 5.90 5.91 -5.58
N THR A 301 5.12 4.81 -5.60
CA THR A 301 3.71 4.91 -6.04
C THR A 301 2.88 5.70 -5.03
N PRO A 302 1.80 6.39 -5.46
CA PRO A 302 0.96 7.16 -4.54
C PRO A 302 0.42 6.33 -3.36
N ARG A 303 0.03 5.08 -3.59
CA ARG A 303 -0.49 4.17 -2.55
C ARG A 303 0.56 3.82 -1.50
N THR A 304 1.78 3.51 -1.93
CA THR A 304 2.87 3.13 -1.02
C THR A 304 3.40 4.34 -0.25
N TYR A 305 3.46 5.51 -0.88
CA TYR A 305 3.78 6.77 -0.20
C TYR A 305 2.72 7.15 0.84
N ALA A 306 1.42 7.05 0.51
CA ALA A 306 0.35 7.36 1.46
C ALA A 306 0.41 6.47 2.72
N ALA A 307 0.70 5.18 2.57
CA ALA A 307 0.91 4.27 3.70
C ALA A 307 2.10 4.69 4.57
N LEU A 308 3.21 5.09 3.95
CA LEU A 308 4.40 5.60 4.65
C LEU A 308 4.11 6.92 5.39
N ALA A 309 3.41 7.85 4.74
CA ALA A 309 3.01 9.13 5.32
C ALA A 309 2.07 8.96 6.51
N SER A 310 1.15 8.00 6.45
CA SER A 310 0.28 7.65 7.57
C SER A 310 1.05 7.16 8.79
N LEU A 311 2.07 6.29 8.61
CA LEU A 311 2.95 5.88 9.72
C LEU A 311 3.71 7.06 10.34
N ALA A 312 4.19 7.97 9.49
CA ALA A 312 4.87 9.18 9.94
C ALA A 312 3.97 10.09 10.75
N ALA A 313 2.76 10.39 10.26
CA ALA A 313 1.77 11.21 10.96
C ALA A 313 1.41 10.61 12.33
N ASN A 314 1.13 9.30 12.40
CA ASN A 314 0.82 8.59 13.64
C ASN A 314 1.95 8.66 14.67
N LYS A 315 3.21 8.47 14.24
CA LYS A 315 4.36 8.55 15.13
C LYS A 315 4.61 9.98 15.60
N LEU A 316 4.49 10.95 14.69
CA LEU A 316 4.67 12.37 14.96
C LEU A 316 3.65 12.87 15.97
N ALA A 317 2.37 12.55 15.81
CA ALA A 317 1.31 12.90 16.75
C ALA A 317 1.70 12.48 18.19
N ARG A 318 2.09 11.22 18.38
CA ARG A 318 2.53 10.70 19.70
C ARG A 318 3.76 11.40 20.26
N VAL A 319 4.68 11.85 19.41
CA VAL A 319 5.90 12.53 19.85
C VAL A 319 5.60 13.98 20.23
N LEU A 320 4.77 14.67 19.46
CA LEU A 320 4.31 16.02 19.79
C LEU A 320 3.42 16.03 21.03
N GLU A 321 2.55 15.04 21.22
CA GLU A 321 1.78 14.85 22.46
C GLU A 321 2.70 14.70 23.67
N LYS A 322 3.66 13.77 23.60
CA LYS A 322 4.66 13.61 24.69
C LYS A 322 5.43 14.90 24.96
N ARG A 323 5.70 15.68 23.92
CA ARG A 323 6.37 16.98 24.06
C ARG A 323 5.48 18.01 24.72
N ALA A 324 4.20 18.11 24.36
CA ALA A 324 3.23 18.98 25.02
C ALA A 324 3.15 18.66 26.53
N TRP A 325 3.05 17.37 26.88
CA TRP A 325 3.07 16.93 28.28
C TRP A 325 4.36 17.27 29.02
N SER A 326 5.51 17.28 28.34
CA SER A 326 6.80 17.59 28.97
C SER A 326 6.93 19.03 29.48
N TYR A 327 6.12 19.95 28.93
CA TYR A 327 6.08 21.34 29.37
C TYR A 327 5.11 21.57 30.54
N SER A 328 4.57 20.51 31.14
CA SER A 328 3.60 20.63 32.22
C SER A 328 4.16 21.42 33.41
N GLY A 329 3.48 22.51 33.80
CA GLY A 329 3.83 23.39 34.91
C GLY A 329 4.93 24.41 34.62
N ARG A 330 5.36 24.54 33.36
CA ARG A 330 6.47 25.44 32.94
C ARG A 330 6.09 26.39 31.81
N LEU A 331 4.88 26.28 31.27
CA LEU A 331 4.40 27.11 30.16
C LEU A 331 3.76 28.39 30.68
N THR A 332 4.08 29.53 30.10
CA THR A 332 3.31 30.77 30.30
C THR A 332 2.11 30.82 29.35
N ALA A 333 1.13 31.69 29.61
CA ALA A 333 -0.05 31.83 28.74
C ALA A 333 0.34 32.19 27.28
N LEU A 334 1.27 33.13 27.10
CA LEU A 334 1.77 33.50 25.78
C LEU A 334 2.65 32.40 25.16
N GLY A 335 3.40 31.65 25.98
CA GLY A 335 4.09 30.43 25.54
C GLY A 335 3.15 29.35 25.03
N GLY A 336 1.95 29.23 25.63
CA GLY A 336 0.90 28.31 25.20
C GLY A 336 0.34 28.65 23.83
N LEU A 337 0.09 29.93 23.56
CA LEU A 337 -0.35 30.40 22.23
C LEU A 337 0.73 30.17 21.16
N ARG A 338 2.01 30.40 21.47
CA ARG A 338 3.13 30.11 20.56
C ARG A 338 3.24 28.61 20.27
N LEU A 339 3.13 27.77 21.30
CA LEU A 339 3.18 26.31 21.15
C LEU A 339 2.04 25.79 20.26
N GLU A 340 0.82 26.30 20.45
CA GLU A 340 -0.33 25.95 19.62
C GLU A 340 -0.13 26.36 18.16
N SER A 341 0.39 27.58 17.92
CA SER A 341 0.69 28.08 16.58
C SER A 341 1.73 27.20 15.87
N ASP A 342 2.84 26.87 16.54
CA ASP A 342 3.90 26.01 16.00
C ASP A 342 3.39 24.60 15.68
N PHE A 343 2.63 24.00 16.58
CA PHE A 343 2.12 22.64 16.40
C PHE A 343 1.06 22.60 15.29
N SER A 344 0.18 23.60 15.23
CA SER A 344 -0.81 23.76 14.15
C SER A 344 -0.14 24.00 12.78
N GLY A 345 0.97 24.74 12.76
CA GLY A 345 1.82 24.91 11.59
C GLY A 345 2.41 23.58 11.11
N ILE A 346 3.01 22.78 12.00
CA ILE A 346 3.54 21.45 11.68
C ILE A 346 2.45 20.52 11.15
N ILE A 347 1.27 20.48 11.79
CA ILE A 347 0.13 19.67 11.35
C ILE A 347 -0.32 20.09 9.94
N SER A 348 -0.35 21.40 9.67
CA SER A 348 -0.74 21.93 8.37
C SER A 348 0.24 21.54 7.26
N ILE A 349 1.54 21.52 7.54
CA ILE A 349 2.58 21.09 6.59
C ILE A 349 2.46 19.60 6.28
N ILE A 350 2.25 18.76 7.30
CA ILE A 350 2.14 17.30 7.11
C ILE A 350 0.87 16.95 6.31
N ALA A 351 -0.24 17.60 6.63
CA ALA A 351 -1.53 17.36 6.00
C ALA A 351 -1.78 18.20 4.73
N GLN A 352 -0.75 18.86 4.19
CA GLN A 352 -0.87 19.73 3.01
C GLN A 352 -1.39 18.95 1.79
N ASP A 353 -0.90 17.72 1.60
CA ASP A 353 -1.24 16.86 0.46
C ASP A 353 -2.43 15.92 0.72
N ASP A 354 -2.67 15.55 1.98
CA ASP A 354 -3.71 14.61 2.38
C ASP A 354 -4.30 15.01 3.73
N TYR A 355 -5.56 15.46 3.70
CA TYR A 355 -6.29 15.92 4.88
C TYR A 355 -6.52 14.79 5.90
N ALA A 356 -6.56 13.52 5.46
CA ALA A 356 -6.73 12.38 6.36
C ALA A 356 -5.56 12.26 7.36
N LEU A 357 -4.38 12.79 7.02
CA LEU A 357 -3.22 12.81 7.91
C LEU A 357 -3.41 13.74 9.13
N ARG A 358 -4.48 14.54 9.20
CA ARG A 358 -4.83 15.32 10.41
C ARG A 358 -5.46 14.46 11.51
N GLU A 359 -6.14 13.37 11.16
CA GLU A 359 -6.88 12.54 12.12
C GLU A 359 -6.02 12.08 13.32
N PRO A 360 -4.78 11.60 13.14
CA PRO A 360 -3.91 11.22 14.27
C PRO A 360 -3.58 12.36 15.24
N PHE A 361 -3.70 13.63 14.82
CA PHE A 361 -3.37 14.80 15.64
C PHE A 361 -4.58 15.37 16.39
N THR A 362 -5.78 14.79 16.23
CA THR A 362 -7.01 15.30 16.86
C THR A 362 -6.86 15.39 18.39
N GLN A 363 -6.28 14.36 19.03
CA GLN A 363 -6.03 14.36 20.47
C GLN A 363 -5.05 15.48 20.88
N LEU A 364 -3.99 15.68 20.10
CA LEU A 364 -3.05 16.77 20.34
C LEU A 364 -3.72 18.15 20.24
N GLN A 365 -4.58 18.34 19.24
CA GLN A 365 -5.33 19.60 19.06
C GLN A 365 -6.27 19.87 20.23
N GLU A 366 -6.97 18.83 20.73
CA GLU A 366 -7.80 18.95 21.93
C GLU A 366 -6.97 19.30 23.18
N ILE A 367 -5.77 18.71 23.35
CA ILE A 367 -4.86 19.05 24.46
C ILE A 367 -4.46 20.52 24.37
N LEU A 368 -4.06 21.01 23.19
CA LEU A 368 -3.65 22.40 22.99
C LEU A 368 -4.79 23.39 23.23
N ALA A 369 -6.02 23.05 22.81
CA ALA A 369 -7.20 23.86 23.06
C ALA A 369 -7.48 24.02 24.56
N ILE A 370 -7.37 22.94 25.34
CA ILE A 370 -7.56 22.98 26.81
C ILE A 370 -6.45 23.79 27.50
N VAL A 371 -5.22 23.70 26.98
CA VAL A 371 -4.06 24.45 27.48
C VAL A 371 -4.28 25.97 27.37
N ASN A 372 -4.86 26.44 26.26
CA ASN A 372 -5.06 27.86 25.98
C ASN A 372 -6.44 28.42 26.36
N MET A 373 -7.36 27.60 26.87
CA MET A 373 -8.70 28.01 27.30
C MET A 373 -8.68 29.05 28.42
N GLU A 374 -9.56 30.04 28.44
CA GLU A 374 -9.55 31.09 29.47
C GLU A 374 -10.00 30.56 30.86
N ASP A 375 -9.83 31.34 31.93
CA ASP A 375 -10.26 30.93 33.29
C ASP A 375 -11.79 30.95 33.43
N ASP A 376 -12.45 31.97 32.89
CA ASP A 376 -13.91 32.06 32.89
C ASP A 376 -14.56 30.91 32.09
N GLU A 377 -13.99 30.57 30.91
CA GLU A 377 -14.44 29.43 30.09
C GLU A 377 -14.27 28.08 30.80
N TRP A 378 -13.20 27.94 31.59
CA TRP A 378 -12.95 26.73 32.38
C TRP A 378 -13.92 26.62 33.56
N ASP A 379 -14.17 27.72 34.26
CA ASP A 379 -15.13 27.78 35.36
C ASP A 379 -16.55 27.51 34.88
N GLU A 380 -16.91 27.93 33.66
CA GLU A 380 -18.18 27.57 33.00
C GLU A 380 -18.25 26.07 32.64
N LEU A 381 -17.15 25.45 32.21
CA LEU A 381 -17.08 24.01 31.97
C LEU A 381 -17.11 23.17 33.26
N GLU A 382 -16.61 23.72 34.37
CA GLU A 382 -16.62 23.08 35.69
C GLU A 382 -17.97 23.26 36.40
N SER A 383 -18.64 24.41 36.21
CA SER A 383 -19.96 24.74 36.76
C SER A 383 -21.14 24.30 35.90
N GLY A 384 -20.90 23.90 34.65
CA GLY A 384 -21.93 23.62 33.65
C GLY A 384 -22.70 22.30 33.81
N TYR A 385 -24.03 22.41 33.74
CA TYR A 385 -25.03 21.34 33.66
C TYR A 385 -24.71 20.30 32.56
N ASP A 386 -25.21 19.06 32.72
CA ASP A 386 -24.97 17.86 31.88
C ASP A 386 -24.97 18.05 30.33
N SER A 387 -25.54 19.12 29.79
CA SER A 387 -25.48 19.48 28.37
C SER A 387 -24.14 20.08 27.92
N SER A 388 -23.37 20.70 28.81
CA SER A 388 -22.02 21.26 28.56
C SER A 388 -20.90 20.20 28.69
N ARG A 389 -21.19 19.07 29.37
CA ARG A 389 -20.32 17.88 29.37
C ARG A 389 -20.12 17.28 27.98
N GLN A 390 -21.02 17.53 27.02
CA GLN A 390 -20.84 17.12 25.63
C GLN A 390 -19.79 17.96 24.87
N GLY A 391 -19.35 19.09 25.45
CA GLY A 391 -18.24 19.92 24.99
C GLY A 391 -16.89 19.54 25.61
N ARG A 392 -16.84 18.59 26.56
CA ARG A 392 -15.57 18.00 26.99
C ARG A 392 -14.92 17.30 25.80
N SER A 393 -13.59 17.40 25.71
CA SER A 393 -12.77 16.65 24.76
C SER A 393 -13.33 15.23 24.63
N ARG A 394 -13.72 14.84 23.41
CA ARG A 394 -14.40 13.55 23.16
C ARG A 394 -13.44 12.36 23.33
N LEU A 395 -12.14 12.63 23.44
CA LEU A 395 -11.07 11.65 23.35
C LEU A 395 -10.16 11.59 24.60
N LEU A 396 -10.20 12.59 25.50
CA LEU A 396 -9.35 12.65 26.70
C LEU A 396 -10.09 12.16 27.96
N SER A 397 -9.36 11.55 28.88
CA SER A 397 -9.89 11.19 30.21
C SER A 397 -9.99 12.41 31.12
N ASP A 398 -10.89 12.40 32.11
CA ASP A 398 -11.05 13.50 33.08
C ASP A 398 -9.72 13.80 33.83
N GLU A 399 -8.87 12.79 34.06
CA GLU A 399 -7.55 12.97 34.65
C GLU A 399 -6.57 13.68 33.70
N ASP A 400 -6.65 13.40 32.40
CA ASP A 400 -5.79 14.02 31.39
C ASP A 400 -6.25 15.46 31.11
N VAL A 401 -7.55 15.75 31.16
CA VAL A 401 -8.09 17.11 31.09
C VAL A 401 -7.57 17.96 32.26
N ALA A 402 -7.58 17.43 33.49
CA ALA A 402 -7.03 18.11 34.65
C ALA A 402 -5.49 18.28 34.61
N LYS A 403 -4.77 17.32 34.01
CA LYS A 403 -3.32 17.44 33.77
C LYS A 403 -3.00 18.46 32.69
N ALA A 404 -3.80 18.53 31.62
CA ALA A 404 -3.63 19.47 30.52
C ALA A 404 -3.77 20.91 31.01
N ARG A 405 -4.75 21.18 31.87
CA ARG A 405 -4.93 22.51 32.48
C ARG A 405 -3.73 22.96 33.32
N LYS A 406 -3.07 22.02 34.02
CA LYS A 406 -1.85 22.28 34.81
C LYS A 406 -0.61 22.51 33.95
N ILE A 407 -0.71 22.42 32.62
CA ILE A 407 0.44 22.66 31.76
C ILE A 407 0.87 24.12 31.79
N VAL A 408 -0.09 25.04 31.76
CA VAL A 408 0.17 26.47 31.88
C VAL A 408 0.27 26.85 33.36
N ARG A 409 1.34 27.56 33.70
CA ARG A 409 1.48 28.28 34.95
C ARG A 409 0.68 29.57 34.83
N ARG A 410 -0.49 29.58 35.46
CA ARG A 410 -1.37 30.74 35.59
C ARG A 410 -1.11 31.46 36.90
#